data_AF-A0A6B2VAA7-F1
#
_entry.id   AF-A0A6B2VAA7-F1
#
_cell.length_a   1.000
_cell.length_b   1.000
_cell.length_c   1.000
_cell.angle_alpha   90.00
_cell.angle_beta   90.00
_cell.angle_gamma   90.00
#
_symmetry.space_group_name_H-M   'P 1'
#
loop_
_entity.id
_entity.type
_entity.pdbx_description
1 polymer ?
#
loop_
_entity_poly.entity_id
_entity_poly.type
_entity_poly.pdbx_seq_one_letter_code
_entity_poly.pdbx_strand_id
1 'polypeptide(L)'
;ARGTDAGAPLRRLRCQQALSLVGAAAEPALREVLDDRELGGLARVWLTERALADVPPPSQDMIFWLTIDTVAAQLAAEGDSAELHALVQGLAEQHGGFFAAAWRVDHPQTADVLEAMGRLHPDKRIAKEARKAAFKARSGRGE
;
A
#
# COMPACT_ATOMS: atom_id res chain seq x y z
N ALA A 1 -3.70 -14.03 2.65
CA ALA A 1 -2.61 -14.05 1.65
C ALA A 1 -1.34 -13.44 2.22
N ARG A 2 -0.78 -14.05 3.28
CA ARG A 2 0.45 -13.54 3.91
C ARG A 2 1.67 -13.74 3.00
N GLY A 3 2.78 -13.09 3.36
CA GLY A 3 4.09 -13.26 2.75
C GLY A 3 4.84 -11.94 2.57
N THR A 4 6.16 -12.05 2.51
CA THR A 4 7.10 -10.94 2.29
C THR A 4 7.85 -11.04 0.96
N ASP A 5 7.58 -12.08 0.15
CA ASP A 5 8.12 -12.18 -1.20
C ASP A 5 7.54 -11.12 -2.15
N ALA A 6 8.22 -10.88 -3.26
CA ALA A 6 7.85 -9.87 -4.24
C ALA A 6 6.42 -10.04 -4.82
N GLY A 7 5.87 -11.26 -4.82
CA GLY A 7 4.52 -11.53 -5.29
C GLY A 7 3.43 -11.31 -4.23
N ALA A 8 3.79 -11.08 -2.96
CA ALA A 8 2.85 -10.98 -1.86
C ALA A 8 1.85 -9.80 -2.00
N PRO A 9 2.27 -8.58 -2.39
CA PRO A 9 1.35 -7.47 -2.60
C PRO A 9 0.26 -7.80 -3.63
N LEU A 10 0.66 -8.32 -4.79
CA LEU A 10 -0.28 -8.68 -5.86
C LEU A 10 -1.22 -9.81 -5.43
N ARG A 11 -0.75 -10.78 -4.63
CA ARG A 11 -1.63 -11.80 -4.06
C ARG A 11 -2.66 -11.20 -3.10
N ARG A 12 -2.27 -10.26 -2.24
CA ARG A 12 -3.19 -9.57 -1.32
C ARG A 12 -4.25 -8.77 -2.09
N LEU A 13 -3.86 -8.01 -3.11
CA LEU A 13 -4.78 -7.28 -3.97
C LEU A 13 -5.78 -8.21 -4.68
N ARG A 14 -5.30 -9.31 -5.27
CA ARG A 14 -6.17 -10.31 -5.92
C ARG A 14 -7.13 -10.96 -4.94
N CYS A 15 -6.68 -11.25 -3.71
CA CYS A 15 -7.58 -11.72 -2.66
C CYS A 15 -8.65 -10.68 -2.32
N GLN A 16 -8.29 -9.39 -2.20
CA GLN A 16 -9.26 -8.32 -1.98
C GLN A 16 -10.32 -8.29 -3.10
N GLN A 17 -9.90 -8.36 -4.36
CA GLN A 17 -10.81 -8.42 -5.51
C GLN A 17 -11.72 -9.66 -5.45
N ALA A 18 -11.18 -10.83 -5.08
CA ALA A 18 -11.95 -12.06 -4.94
C ALA A 18 -12.98 -12.00 -3.80
N LEU A 19 -12.72 -11.28 -2.70
CA LEU A 19 -13.69 -11.10 -1.61
C LEU A 19 -14.98 -10.42 -2.07
N SER A 20 -14.95 -9.64 -3.15
CA SER A 20 -16.16 -9.07 -3.76
C SER A 20 -17.13 -10.16 -4.26
N LEU A 21 -16.60 -11.31 -4.70
CA LEU A 21 -17.38 -12.45 -5.19
C LEU A 21 -17.95 -13.29 -4.05
N VAL A 22 -17.28 -13.33 -2.90
CA VAL A 22 -17.74 -14.06 -1.70
C VAL A 22 -18.85 -13.29 -0.98
N GLY A 23 -18.78 -11.97 -0.98
CA GLY A 23 -19.78 -11.12 -0.32
C GLY A 23 -19.78 -11.27 1.20
N ALA A 24 -20.95 -11.12 1.82
CA ALA A 24 -21.10 -11.03 3.28
C ALA A 24 -20.54 -12.24 4.05
N ALA A 25 -20.49 -13.43 3.43
CA ALA A 25 -19.94 -14.63 4.05
C ALA A 25 -18.45 -14.51 4.43
N ALA A 26 -17.73 -13.52 3.88
CA ALA A 26 -16.34 -13.27 4.21
C ALA A 26 -16.13 -12.53 5.55
N GLU A 27 -17.17 -11.89 6.10
CA GLU A 27 -17.01 -11.03 7.29
C GLU A 27 -16.31 -11.71 8.47
N PRO A 28 -16.68 -12.93 8.91
CA PRO A 28 -16.03 -13.56 10.06
C PRO A 28 -14.52 -13.74 9.87
N ALA A 29 -14.10 -14.21 8.69
CA ALA A 29 -12.69 -14.42 8.36
C ALA A 29 -11.91 -13.10 8.30
N LEU A 30 -12.55 -11.99 7.92
CA LEU A 30 -11.91 -10.68 7.91
C LEU A 30 -11.77 -10.08 9.31
N ARG A 31 -12.75 -10.32 10.19
CA ARG A 31 -12.65 -9.91 11.60
C ARG A 31 -11.51 -10.65 12.31
N GLU A 32 -11.29 -11.93 12.01
CA GLU A 32 -10.21 -12.74 12.59
C GLU A 32 -8.79 -12.21 12.29
N VAL A 33 -8.62 -11.45 11.19
CA VAL A 33 -7.30 -10.95 10.77
C VAL A 33 -7.13 -9.45 11.00
N LEU A 34 -8.00 -8.80 11.78
CA LEU A 34 -7.88 -7.37 12.05
C LEU A 34 -6.56 -7.01 12.75
N ASP A 35 -6.02 -7.86 13.61
CA ASP A 35 -4.74 -7.58 14.28
C ASP A 35 -3.52 -8.05 13.48
N ASP A 36 -3.74 -8.65 12.32
CA ASP A 36 -2.67 -9.07 11.43
C ASP A 36 -2.05 -7.85 10.73
N ARG A 37 -0.73 -7.72 10.83
CA ARG A 37 0.02 -6.61 10.23
C ARG A 37 -0.15 -6.52 8.71
N GLU A 38 -0.21 -7.66 8.03
CA GLU A 38 -0.23 -7.71 6.56
C GLU A 38 -1.64 -7.71 5.99
N LEU A 39 -2.61 -8.25 6.74
CA LEU A 39 -3.98 -8.46 6.26
C LEU A 39 -4.97 -7.45 6.86
N GLY A 40 -4.70 -6.94 8.06
CA GLY A 40 -5.64 -6.12 8.83
C GLY A 40 -6.01 -4.81 8.14
N GLY A 41 -5.10 -4.22 7.36
CA GLY A 41 -5.37 -3.01 6.58
C GLY A 41 -6.47 -3.24 5.55
N LEU A 42 -6.30 -4.24 4.69
CA LEU A 42 -7.29 -4.59 3.66
C LEU A 42 -8.61 -5.10 4.27
N ALA A 43 -8.55 -5.83 5.39
CA ALA A 43 -9.75 -6.25 6.09
C ALA A 43 -10.58 -5.06 6.58
N ARG A 44 -9.93 -4.03 7.14
CA ARG A 44 -10.60 -2.78 7.56
C ARG A 44 -11.22 -2.03 6.39
N VAL A 45 -10.52 -1.95 5.25
CA VAL A 45 -11.07 -1.34 4.03
C VAL A 45 -12.35 -2.06 3.63
N TRP A 46 -12.30 -3.40 3.51
CA TRP A 46 -13.45 -4.19 3.10
C TRP A 46 -14.66 -4.05 4.02
N LEU A 47 -14.44 -4.06 5.35
CA LEU A 47 -15.49 -3.93 6.36
C LEU A 47 -16.09 -2.51 6.37
N THR A 48 -15.24 -1.49 6.31
CA THR A 48 -15.66 -0.07 6.32
C THR A 48 -16.45 0.30 5.06
N GLU A 49 -16.02 -0.14 3.87
CA GLU A 49 -16.73 0.09 2.61
C GLU A 49 -18.16 -0.48 2.61
N ARG A 50 -18.43 -1.46 3.48
CA ARG A 50 -19.74 -2.08 3.66
C ARG A 50 -20.53 -1.51 4.84
N ALA A 51 -20.05 -0.43 5.45
CA ALA A 51 -20.65 0.21 6.61
C ALA A 51 -20.90 -0.77 7.78
N LEU A 52 -20.05 -1.79 7.93
CA LEU A 52 -20.12 -2.70 9.06
C LEU A 52 -19.63 -2.00 10.34
N ALA A 53 -20.32 -2.28 11.44
CA ALA A 53 -20.00 -1.69 12.74
C ALA A 53 -18.74 -2.31 13.37
N ASP A 54 -18.21 -1.61 14.38
CA ASP A 54 -17.13 -2.08 15.24
C ASP A 54 -15.83 -2.40 14.50
N VAL A 55 -15.52 -1.60 13.48
CA VAL A 55 -14.23 -1.65 12.78
C VAL A 55 -13.26 -0.68 13.47
N PRO A 56 -12.19 -1.16 14.11
CA PRO A 56 -11.25 -0.28 14.79
C PRO A 56 -10.50 0.59 13.77
N PRO A 57 -10.26 1.89 14.07
CA PRO A 57 -9.50 2.76 13.17
C PRO A 57 -8.09 2.21 12.96
N PRO A 58 -7.53 2.31 11.75
CA PRO A 58 -6.17 1.87 11.50
C PRO A 58 -5.15 2.79 12.19
N SER A 59 -4.03 2.22 12.63
CA SER A 59 -2.89 3.03 13.06
C SER A 59 -2.23 3.72 11.85
N GLN A 60 -1.48 4.80 12.11
CA GLN A 60 -0.72 5.48 11.06
C GLN A 60 0.25 4.54 10.35
N ASP A 61 0.95 3.68 11.10
CA ASP A 61 1.87 2.69 10.54
C ASP A 61 1.16 1.71 9.59
N MET A 62 -0.05 1.26 9.95
CA MET A 62 -0.86 0.39 9.11
C MET A 62 -1.30 1.08 7.83
N ILE A 63 -1.70 2.37 7.90
CA ILE A 63 -2.07 3.15 6.72
C ILE A 63 -0.89 3.20 5.75
N PHE A 64 0.30 3.60 6.21
CA PHE A 64 1.45 3.71 5.34
C PHE A 64 1.91 2.35 4.79
N TRP A 65 1.88 1.30 5.62
CA TRP A 65 2.19 -0.06 5.19
C TRP A 65 1.25 -0.51 4.07
N LEU A 66 -0.07 -0.31 4.24
CA LEU A 66 -1.07 -0.65 3.25
C LEU A 66 -0.94 0.17 1.96
N THR A 67 -0.63 1.47 2.07
CA THR A 67 -0.41 2.32 0.89
C THR A 67 0.78 1.82 0.06
N ILE A 68 1.90 1.46 0.70
CA ILE A 68 3.06 0.89 0.00
C ILE A 68 2.69 -0.45 -0.64
N ASP A 69 1.99 -1.32 0.09
CA ASP A 69 1.58 -2.62 -0.42
C ASP A 69 0.65 -2.49 -1.64
N THR A 70 -0.30 -1.55 -1.59
CA THR A 70 -1.24 -1.29 -2.69
C THR A 70 -0.50 -0.80 -3.92
N VAL A 71 0.40 0.18 -3.79
CA VAL A 71 1.18 0.68 -4.94
C VAL A 71 2.08 -0.41 -5.51
N ALA A 72 2.72 -1.23 -4.66
CA ALA A 72 3.52 -2.38 -5.12
C ALA A 72 2.67 -3.39 -5.90
N ALA A 73 1.45 -3.67 -5.44
CA ALA A 73 0.52 -4.55 -6.13
C ALA A 73 0.10 -3.98 -7.50
N GLN A 74 -0.18 -2.68 -7.59
CA GLN A 74 -0.56 -2.02 -8.85
C GLN A 74 0.59 -1.99 -9.85
N LEU A 75 1.81 -1.69 -9.39
CA LEU A 75 3.02 -1.78 -10.22
C LEU A 75 3.21 -3.18 -10.83
N ALA A 76 2.91 -4.23 -10.06
CA ALA A 76 3.00 -5.60 -10.52
C ALA A 76 1.81 -6.05 -11.41
N ALA A 77 0.65 -5.39 -11.29
CA ALA A 77 -0.56 -5.75 -12.01
C ALA A 77 -0.69 -5.06 -13.37
N GLU A 78 -0.48 -3.75 -13.41
CA GLU A 78 -0.89 -2.90 -14.54
C GLU A 78 0.29 -2.40 -15.39
N GLY A 79 1.53 -2.51 -14.90
CA GLY A 79 2.67 -1.90 -15.57
C GLY A 79 2.61 -0.37 -15.54
N ASP A 80 3.03 0.30 -16.62
CA ASP A 80 3.01 1.77 -16.75
C ASP A 80 1.63 2.26 -17.28
N SER A 81 0.58 2.17 -16.43
CA SER A 81 -0.81 2.52 -16.76
C SER A 81 -1.19 3.95 -16.35
N ALA A 82 -2.19 4.55 -17.01
CA ALA A 82 -2.68 5.88 -16.65
C ALA A 82 -3.27 5.93 -15.23
N GLU A 83 -3.90 4.83 -14.80
CA GLU A 83 -4.44 4.61 -13.47
C GLU A 83 -3.33 4.64 -12.42
N LEU A 84 -2.19 4.00 -12.69
CA LEU A 84 -1.03 4.03 -11.81
C LEU A 84 -0.45 5.45 -11.70
N HIS A 85 -0.36 6.19 -12.81
CA HIS A 85 0.05 7.61 -12.78
C HIS A 85 -0.86 8.43 -11.88
N ALA A 86 -2.18 8.29 -12.05
CA ALA A 86 -3.17 9.00 -11.24
C ALA A 86 -3.06 8.64 -9.74
N LEU A 87 -2.85 7.36 -9.41
CA LEU A 87 -2.64 6.91 -8.03
C LEU A 87 -1.39 7.56 -7.42
N VAL A 88 -0.26 7.54 -8.12
CA VAL A 88 1.01 8.12 -7.65
C VAL A 88 0.87 9.62 -7.41
N GLN A 89 0.20 10.35 -8.30
CA GLN A 89 -0.07 11.78 -8.13
C GLN A 89 -0.96 12.06 -6.93
N GLY A 90 -2.10 11.35 -6.83
CA GLY A 90 -3.05 11.54 -5.73
C GLY A 90 -2.42 11.30 -4.36
N LEU A 91 -1.58 10.26 -4.23
CA LEU A 91 -0.87 9.97 -2.97
C LEU A 91 0.11 11.08 -2.57
N ALA A 92 0.82 11.65 -3.52
CA ALA A 92 1.77 12.73 -3.25
C ALA A 92 1.07 14.05 -2.86
N GLU A 93 -0.11 14.31 -3.43
CA GLU A 93 -0.90 15.52 -3.17
C GLU A 93 -1.65 15.45 -1.84
N GLN A 94 -2.29 14.31 -1.53
CA GLN A 94 -3.11 14.15 -0.34
C GLN A 94 -2.30 14.12 0.96
N HIS A 95 -1.02 13.78 0.88
CA HIS A 95 -0.17 13.59 2.05
C HIS A 95 1.08 14.46 1.97
N GLY A 96 0.94 15.72 2.37
CA GLY A 96 2.07 16.62 2.62
C GLY A 96 3.00 16.03 3.68
N GLY A 97 4.09 15.39 3.24
CA GLY A 97 5.00 14.64 4.12
C GLY A 97 4.98 13.12 3.92
N PHE A 98 4.24 12.60 2.94
CA PHE A 98 4.23 11.17 2.59
C PHE A 98 5.63 10.58 2.51
N PHE A 99 6.49 11.14 1.65
CA PHE A 99 7.85 10.65 1.47
C PHE A 99 8.70 10.77 2.73
N ALA A 100 8.40 11.73 3.60
CA ALA A 100 9.10 11.90 4.86
C ALA A 100 8.72 10.81 5.87
N ALA A 101 7.52 10.23 5.81
CA ALA A 101 7.08 9.12 6.66
C ALA A 101 7.37 7.75 6.01
N ALA A 102 6.99 7.59 4.74
CA ALA A 102 6.98 6.33 4.01
C ALA A 102 8.35 5.63 3.97
N TRP A 103 9.46 6.36 3.88
CA TRP A 103 10.79 5.74 3.83
C TRP A 103 11.18 4.97 5.10
N ARG A 104 10.53 5.26 6.24
CA ARG A 104 10.76 4.54 7.51
C ARG A 104 9.86 3.32 7.67
N VAL A 105 8.92 3.11 6.76
CA VAL A 105 7.96 2.01 6.85
C VAL A 105 8.70 0.70 6.62
N ASP A 106 8.52 -0.20 7.58
CA ASP A 106 9.06 -1.53 7.48
C ASP A 106 8.17 -2.43 6.60
N HIS A 107 8.34 -2.27 5.29
CA HIS A 107 7.70 -3.06 4.24
C HIS A 107 8.77 -3.48 3.20
N PRO A 108 8.80 -4.75 2.74
CA PRO A 108 9.82 -5.22 1.79
C PRO A 108 9.92 -4.41 0.49
N GLN A 109 8.81 -3.86 0.02
CA GLN A 109 8.72 -3.08 -1.23
C GLN A 109 8.90 -1.55 -1.06
N THR A 110 9.22 -1.05 0.15
CA THR A 110 9.27 0.41 0.41
C THR A 110 10.19 1.14 -0.58
N ALA A 111 11.43 0.64 -0.76
CA ALA A 111 12.40 1.30 -1.63
C ALA A 111 11.95 1.33 -3.10
N ASP A 112 11.48 0.19 -3.60
CA ASP A 112 11.08 0.03 -5.01
C ASP A 112 9.83 0.87 -5.34
N VAL A 113 8.86 0.94 -4.42
CA VAL A 113 7.68 1.80 -4.56
C VAL A 113 8.07 3.27 -4.62
N LEU A 114 8.93 3.73 -3.71
CA LEU A 114 9.38 5.12 -3.68
C LEU A 114 10.18 5.49 -4.93
N GLU A 115 10.97 4.56 -5.46
CA GLU A 115 11.70 4.72 -6.70
C GLU A 115 10.76 4.82 -7.90
N ALA A 116 9.77 3.92 -7.98
CA ALA A 116 8.75 3.95 -9.02
C ALA A 116 7.95 5.24 -8.99
N MET A 117 7.53 5.71 -7.81
CA MET A 117 6.88 7.02 -7.66
C MET A 117 7.76 8.15 -8.18
N GLY A 118 9.07 8.11 -7.89
CA GLY A 118 10.03 9.08 -8.39
C GLY A 118 10.24 9.06 -9.90
N ARG A 119 10.00 7.91 -10.55
CA ARG A 119 10.03 7.77 -12.01
C ARG A 119 8.74 8.25 -12.67
N LEU A 120 7.60 7.96 -12.06
CA LEU A 120 6.27 8.18 -12.64
C LEU A 120 5.73 9.60 -12.41
N HIS A 121 6.10 10.25 -11.31
CA HIS A 121 5.48 11.52 -10.94
C HIS A 121 5.86 12.68 -11.90
N PRO A 122 4.91 13.44 -12.47
CA PRO A 122 5.19 14.49 -13.45
C PRO A 122 5.84 15.75 -12.85
N ASP A 123 5.53 16.12 -11.61
CA ASP A 123 6.24 17.19 -10.89
C ASP A 123 7.66 16.74 -10.50
N LYS A 124 8.67 17.38 -11.12
CA LYS A 124 10.11 17.13 -10.90
C LYS A 124 10.54 17.31 -9.44
N ARG A 125 9.93 18.21 -8.68
CA ARG A 125 10.23 18.43 -7.26
C ARG A 125 9.76 17.24 -6.43
N ILE A 126 8.53 16.80 -6.65
CA ILE A 126 7.97 15.62 -5.98
C ILE A 126 8.76 14.37 -6.35
N ALA A 127 9.04 14.17 -7.64
CA ALA A 127 9.86 13.08 -8.15
C ALA A 127 11.26 13.03 -7.50
N LYS A 128 11.86 14.20 -7.23
CA LYS A 128 13.15 14.28 -6.53
C LYS A 128 13.05 13.87 -5.07
N GLU A 129 12.00 14.29 -4.36
CA GLU A 129 11.78 13.90 -2.96
C GLU A 129 11.51 12.39 -2.83
N ALA A 130 10.72 11.81 -3.74
CA ALA A 130 10.49 10.36 -3.81
C ALA A 130 11.80 9.58 -3.99
N ARG A 131 12.67 9.99 -4.93
CA ARG A 131 13.97 9.34 -5.14
C ARG A 131 14.91 9.47 -3.93
N LYS A 132 14.91 10.61 -3.24
CA LYS A 132 15.66 10.75 -1.98
C LYS A 132 15.14 9.82 -0.89
N ALA A 133 13.82 9.68 -0.79
CA ALA A 133 13.19 8.77 0.16
C ALA A 133 13.52 7.30 -0.17
N ALA A 134 13.50 6.92 -1.45
CA ALA A 134 13.93 5.60 -1.90
C ALA A 134 15.39 5.30 -1.49
N PHE A 135 16.30 6.24 -1.74
CA PHE A 135 17.70 6.11 -1.34
C PHE A 135 17.85 5.91 0.17
N LYS A 136 17.12 6.69 1.00
CA LYS A 136 17.13 6.53 2.46
C LYS A 136 16.58 5.17 2.91
N ALA A 137 15.55 4.67 2.22
CA ALA A 137 14.97 3.37 2.54
C ALA A 137 15.96 2.23 2.28
N ARG A 138 16.73 2.27 1.19
CA ARG A 138 17.79 1.30 0.89
C ARG A 138 18.94 1.39 1.90
N SER A 139 19.45 2.59 2.14
CA SER A 139 20.58 2.78 3.05
C SER A 139 20.24 2.43 4.52
N GLY A 140 18.99 2.60 4.93
CA GLY A 140 18.50 2.16 6.24
C GLY A 140 18.34 0.64 6.37
N ARG A 141 18.19 -0.08 5.25
CA ARG A 141 18.09 -1.55 5.19
C ARG A 141 19.45 -2.24 4.99
N GLY A 142 20.52 -1.48 4.73
CA GLY A 142 21.84 -2.02 4.40
C GLY A 142 21.96 -2.50 2.95
N GLU A 143 21.08 -2.02 2.07
CA GLU A 143 21.03 -2.29 0.62
C GLU A 143 21.71 -1.20 -0.20
#